data_AF-A0A1I0HAB4-F1
#
_entry.id   AF-A0A1I0HAB4-F1
#
_cell.length_a   1.000
_cell.length_b   1.000
_cell.length_c   1.000
_cell.angle_alpha   90.00
_cell.angle_beta   90.00
_cell.angle_gamma   90.00
#
_symmetry.space_group_name_H-M   'P 1'
#
loop_
_entity.id
_entity.type
_entity.pdbx_description
1 polymer ?
#
loop_
_entity_poly.entity_id
_entity_poly.type
_entity_poly.pdbx_seq_one_letter_code
_entity_poly.pdbx_strand_id
1 'polypeptide(L)'
;MKKNYYKCLITSILCATLITFTSFVPINGMNNTIEYDISEFKIFEDYIFEYDIININYEKVEIEKYTYPNNTALLVIKEKGEITKFNLSSNYNLLKDNLGNKKEINQKTRAGLEERYLTTFKSTDHVTPKNASYSAILGAVSAVLGFAGLPGSVATGIASLLFGLNASSIEAWITTERKFYEVYDSTGYFLGYYKVYYTIKTEAKVNGKRQLIDTKKGNYETTFPG
;
A
#
# COMPACT_ATOMS: atom_id res chain seq x y z
N MET A 1 20.36 30.94 24.83
CA MET A 1 20.39 29.59 24.22
C MET A 1 19.03 28.93 24.41
N LYS A 2 18.13 28.99 23.42
CA LYS A 2 16.81 28.36 23.45
C LYS A 2 16.85 27.09 22.61
N LYS A 3 16.68 25.92 23.24
CA LYS A 3 16.48 24.64 22.55
C LYS A 3 15.01 24.51 22.19
N ASN A 4 14.69 24.60 20.90
CA ASN A 4 13.35 24.31 20.38
C ASN A 4 13.20 22.79 20.23
N TYR A 5 12.44 22.17 21.13
CA TYR A 5 11.94 20.81 20.94
C TYR A 5 10.62 20.89 20.18
N TYR A 6 10.63 20.58 18.88
CA TYR A 6 9.40 20.26 18.16
C TYR A 6 8.94 18.86 18.59
N LYS A 7 8.15 18.79 19.66
CA LYS A 7 7.30 17.63 19.92
C LYS A 7 6.17 17.66 18.90
N CYS A 8 6.33 16.94 17.80
CA CYS A 8 5.20 16.60 16.95
C CYS A 8 4.44 15.48 17.66
N LEU A 9 3.45 15.87 18.47
CA LEU A 9 2.46 14.96 19.05
C LEU A 9 1.51 14.57 17.90
N ILE A 10 1.84 13.50 17.17
CA ILE A 10 0.92 12.96 16.18
C ILE A 10 -0.18 12.24 16.96
N THR A 11 -1.33 12.89 16.97
CA THR A 11 -2.61 12.40 17.45
C THR A 11 -2.86 11.01 16.90
N SER A 12 -3.06 10.06 17.81
CA SER A 12 -3.59 8.73 17.53
C SER A 12 -4.91 8.88 16.76
N ILE A 13 -4.89 8.69 15.44
CA ILE A 13 -6.09 8.35 14.71
C ILE A 13 -6.39 6.91 15.09
N LEU A 14 -7.25 6.80 16.09
CA LEU A 14 -8.10 5.65 16.34
C LEU A 14 -8.86 5.36 15.03
N CYS A 15 -8.23 4.64 14.11
CA CYS A 15 -8.91 4.16 12.91
C CYS A 15 -9.68 2.91 13.33
N ALA A 16 -10.79 3.15 14.03
CA ALA A 16 -11.96 2.29 13.96
C ALA A 16 -12.49 2.32 12.51
N THR A 17 -11.72 1.76 11.58
CA THR A 17 -12.30 1.07 10.45
C THR A 17 -12.29 -0.39 10.84
N LEU A 18 -13.35 -0.77 11.56
CA LEU A 18 -13.90 -2.10 11.48
C LEU A 18 -14.26 -2.30 10.00
N ILE A 19 -13.28 -2.65 9.16
CA ILE A 19 -13.56 -3.17 7.83
C ILE A 19 -14.08 -4.58 8.09
N THR A 20 -15.38 -4.64 8.36
CA THR A 20 -16.15 -5.83 8.06
C THR A 20 -16.02 -6.03 6.55
N PHE A 21 -15.08 -6.87 6.12
CA PHE A 21 -15.09 -7.43 4.78
C PHE A 21 -16.34 -8.30 4.66
N THR A 22 -17.48 -7.67 4.39
CA THR A 22 -18.71 -8.34 4.01
C THR A 22 -18.74 -8.41 2.49
N SER A 23 -18.01 -9.38 1.94
CA SER A 23 -18.42 -10.16 0.76
C SER A 23 -17.21 -10.82 0.09
N PHE A 24 -16.69 -11.92 0.64
CA PHE A 24 -15.95 -12.90 -0.17
C PHE A 24 -16.32 -14.32 0.25
N VAL A 25 -16.45 -15.17 -0.76
CA VAL A 25 -16.96 -16.55 -0.73
C VAL A 25 -16.23 -17.35 0.35
N PRO A 26 -16.95 -18.06 1.25
CA PRO A 26 -16.30 -18.99 2.17
C PRO A 26 -15.67 -20.11 1.33
N ILE A 27 -14.35 -20.10 1.22
CA ILE A 27 -13.57 -21.20 0.67
C ILE A 27 -13.30 -22.14 1.86
N ASN A 28 -13.92 -23.31 1.85
CA ASN A 28 -13.78 -24.32 2.90
C ASN A 28 -12.31 -24.67 3.17
N GLY A 29 -11.92 -24.57 4.45
CA GLY A 29 -10.71 -25.18 5.01
C GLY A 29 -9.73 -24.15 5.58
N MET A 30 -9.81 -23.93 6.91
CA MET A 30 -9.08 -22.96 7.75
C MET A 30 -9.34 -21.47 7.44
N ASN A 31 -10.22 -20.81 8.19
CA ASN A 31 -10.23 -19.35 8.16
C ASN A 31 -9.03 -18.87 8.97
N ASN A 32 -7.97 -18.37 8.31
CA ASN A 32 -6.93 -17.67 9.04
C ASN A 32 -7.56 -16.40 9.64
N THR A 33 -7.46 -16.22 10.95
CA THR A 33 -7.88 -14.98 11.59
C THR A 33 -6.80 -13.95 11.35
N ILE A 34 -7.08 -12.93 10.53
CA ILE A 34 -6.13 -11.86 10.24
C ILE A 34 -6.70 -10.54 10.73
N GLU A 35 -6.03 -9.93 11.70
CA GLU A 35 -6.45 -8.69 12.34
C GLU A 35 -5.33 -7.65 12.23
N TYR A 36 -5.70 -6.42 11.83
CA TYR A 36 -4.77 -5.29 11.78
C TYR A 36 -4.80 -4.57 13.12
N ASP A 37 -3.63 -4.43 13.74
CA ASP A 37 -3.49 -3.79 15.04
C ASP A 37 -2.98 -2.36 14.87
N ILE A 38 -1.79 -2.21 14.29
CA ILE A 38 -1.12 -0.92 14.13
C ILE A 38 -0.67 -0.75 12.69
N SER A 39 -0.82 0.47 12.15
CA SER A 39 -0.22 0.89 10.88
C SER A 39 0.19 2.35 10.99
N GLU A 40 1.49 2.59 10.94
CA GLU A 40 2.11 3.91 11.12
C GLU A 40 3.18 4.16 10.06
N PHE A 41 3.44 5.44 9.77
CA PHE A 41 4.60 5.82 9.00
C PHE A 41 5.20 7.12 9.52
N LYS A 42 6.50 7.30 9.26
CA LYS A 42 7.26 8.51 9.57
C LYS A 42 8.15 8.83 8.39
N ILE A 43 8.17 10.10 8.00
CA ILE A 43 9.06 10.60 6.94
C ILE A 43 10.23 11.31 7.64
N PHE A 44 11.43 10.77 7.46
CA PHE A 44 12.68 11.38 7.88
C PHE A 44 13.39 12.01 6.68
N GLU A 45 14.46 12.74 6.93
CA GLU A 45 15.29 13.35 5.88
C GLU A 45 15.86 12.28 4.92
N ASP A 46 16.38 11.20 5.49
CA ASP A 46 17.12 10.19 4.73
C ASP A 46 16.32 8.92 4.39
N TYR A 47 15.09 8.78 4.92
CA TYR A 47 14.26 7.61 4.65
C TYR A 47 12.80 7.83 5.06
N ILE A 48 11.92 7.01 4.50
CA ILE A 48 10.55 6.82 4.95
C ILE A 48 10.52 5.51 5.74
N PHE A 49 9.95 5.55 6.93
CA PHE A 49 9.70 4.38 7.77
C PHE A 49 8.22 4.06 7.77
N GLU A 50 7.86 2.82 7.48
CA GLU A 50 6.50 2.29 7.62
C GLU A 50 6.55 1.12 8.62
N TYR A 51 5.61 1.08 9.55
CA TYR A 51 5.50 0.06 10.58
C TYR A 51 4.07 -0.47 10.64
N ASP A 52 3.92 -1.78 10.44
CA ASP A 52 2.64 -2.47 10.60
C ASP A 52 2.77 -3.58 11.65
N ILE A 53 1.72 -3.76 12.45
CA ILE A 53 1.51 -4.95 13.26
C ILE A 53 0.21 -5.59 12.82
N ILE A 54 0.27 -6.87 12.52
CA ILE A 54 -0.91 -7.70 12.27
C ILE A 54 -0.87 -8.94 13.16
N ASN A 55 -2.04 -9.48 13.47
CA ASN A 55 -2.18 -10.77 14.12
C ASN A 55 -2.68 -11.77 13.08
N ILE A 56 -1.95 -12.87 12.90
CA ILE A 56 -2.32 -13.99 12.04
C ILE A 56 -2.52 -15.20 12.95
N ASN A 57 -3.73 -15.73 13.05
CA ASN A 57 -4.06 -16.87 13.92
C ASN A 57 -3.59 -16.68 15.36
N TYR A 58 -3.82 -15.48 15.92
CA TYR A 58 -3.39 -15.09 17.27
C TYR A 58 -1.87 -14.99 17.46
N GLU A 59 -1.08 -15.09 16.39
CA GLU A 59 0.35 -14.81 16.40
C GLU A 59 0.64 -13.43 15.84
N LYS A 60 1.41 -12.65 16.58
CA LYS A 60 1.81 -11.31 16.18
C LYS A 60 2.88 -11.38 15.08
N VAL A 61 2.68 -10.60 14.02
CA VAL A 61 3.67 -10.35 12.98
C VAL A 61 3.99 -8.86 12.97
N GLU A 62 5.27 -8.52 13.14
CA GLU A 62 5.76 -7.15 13.05
C GLU A 62 6.44 -6.92 11.71
N ILE A 63 6.11 -5.80 11.07
CA ILE A 63 6.59 -5.47 9.73
C ILE A 63 7.18 -4.07 9.79
N GLU A 64 8.44 -3.95 9.40
CA GLU A 64 9.15 -2.69 9.31
C GLU A 64 9.64 -2.52 7.87
N LYS A 65 9.35 -1.38 7.26
CA LYS A 65 9.83 -1.05 5.92
C LYS A 65 10.53 0.30 5.92
N TYR A 66 11.78 0.30 5.47
CA TYR A 66 12.60 1.48 5.32
C TYR A 66 12.77 1.76 3.83
N THR A 67 12.27 2.87 3.32
CA THR A 67 12.42 3.26 1.91
C THR A 67 13.36 4.47 1.81
N TYR A 68 14.37 4.38 0.95
CA TYR A 68 15.46 5.34 0.86
C TYR A 68 15.40 6.17 -0.44
N PRO A 69 15.91 7.42 -0.45
CA PRO A 69 15.91 8.30 -1.62
C PRO A 69 16.56 7.73 -2.89
N ASN A 70 17.43 6.73 -2.75
CA ASN A 70 18.06 6.03 -3.87
C ASN A 70 17.15 4.95 -4.53
N ASN A 71 15.84 4.98 -4.27
CA ASN A 71 14.86 4.04 -4.80
C ASN A 71 15.06 2.57 -4.39
N THR A 72 15.60 2.36 -3.20
CA THR A 72 15.67 1.04 -2.56
C THR A 72 14.84 1.01 -1.29
N ALA A 73 14.42 -0.18 -0.87
CA ALA A 73 13.78 -0.39 0.41
C ALA A 73 14.27 -1.66 1.09
N LEU A 74 14.37 -1.62 2.43
CA LEU A 74 14.58 -2.78 3.28
C LEU A 74 13.25 -3.12 3.96
N LEU A 75 12.75 -4.32 3.71
CA LEU A 75 11.59 -4.89 4.39
C LEU A 75 12.07 -5.91 5.42
N VAL A 76 11.68 -5.72 6.67
CA VAL A 76 12.00 -6.60 7.80
C VAL A 76 10.69 -7.12 8.36
N ILE A 77 10.57 -8.44 8.47
CA ILE A 77 9.36 -9.12 8.94
C ILE A 77 9.77 -10.03 10.09
N LYS A 78 9.10 -9.88 11.23
CA LYS A 78 9.26 -10.72 12.41
C LYS A 78 8.00 -11.55 12.59
N GLU A 79 8.08 -12.86 12.34
CA GLU A 79 6.99 -13.82 12.54
C GLU A 79 7.51 -15.02 13.32
N LYS A 80 6.78 -15.53 14.32
CA LYS A 80 7.15 -16.75 15.08
C LYS A 80 8.57 -16.75 15.67
N GLY A 81 9.11 -15.57 16.03
CA GLY A 81 10.48 -15.42 16.53
C GLY A 81 11.56 -15.43 15.45
N GLU A 82 11.20 -15.65 14.19
CA GLU A 82 12.09 -15.59 13.04
C GLU A 82 12.10 -14.18 12.44
N ILE A 83 13.27 -13.75 11.95
CA ILE A 83 13.45 -12.45 11.29
C ILE A 83 13.81 -12.69 9.83
N THR A 84 12.91 -12.29 8.93
CA THR A 84 13.14 -12.33 7.49
C THR A 84 13.39 -10.94 6.95
N LYS A 85 14.34 -10.79 6.02
CA LYS A 85 14.70 -9.51 5.40
C LYS A 85 14.68 -9.59 3.89
N PHE A 86 14.12 -8.58 3.24
CA PHE A 86 14.12 -8.43 1.78
C PHE A 86 14.68 -7.07 1.39
N ASN A 87 15.62 -7.05 0.45
CA ASN A 87 16.02 -5.83 -0.25
C ASN A 87 15.18 -5.70 -1.50
N LEU A 88 14.47 -4.58 -1.64
CA LEU A 88 13.48 -4.34 -2.67
C LEU A 88 13.82 -3.06 -3.44
N SER A 89 13.42 -3.01 -4.71
CA SER A 89 13.32 -1.73 -5.42
C SER A 89 12.02 -1.03 -5.01
N SER A 90 12.08 0.29 -4.82
CA SER A 90 10.93 1.08 -4.40
C SER A 90 11.02 2.48 -4.99
N ASN A 91 9.90 3.10 -5.37
CA ASN A 91 9.93 4.48 -5.85
C ASN A 91 9.73 5.44 -4.65
N TYR A 92 10.82 6.03 -4.18
CA TYR A 92 10.79 6.85 -2.96
C TYR A 92 9.92 8.09 -3.11
N ASN A 93 10.08 8.85 -4.19
CA ASN A 93 9.33 10.09 -4.41
C ASN A 93 7.83 9.78 -4.55
N LEU A 94 7.49 8.72 -5.28
CA LEU A 94 6.10 8.32 -5.45
C LEU A 94 5.48 7.81 -4.15
N LEU A 95 6.22 7.09 -3.33
CA LEU A 95 5.78 6.70 -1.99
C LEU A 95 5.60 7.92 -1.09
N LYS A 96 6.54 8.86 -1.15
CA LYS A 96 6.46 10.12 -0.41
C LYS A 96 5.21 10.91 -0.79
N ASP A 97 4.87 11.00 -2.08
CA ASP A 97 3.65 11.65 -2.57
C ASP A 97 2.39 10.91 -2.08
N ASN A 98 2.39 9.57 -2.13
CA ASN A 98 1.29 8.74 -1.64
C ASN A 98 1.05 8.88 -0.12
N LEU A 99 2.11 9.05 0.68
CA LEU A 99 2.03 9.17 2.13
C LEU A 99 1.86 10.61 2.60
N GLY A 100 2.51 11.56 1.93
CA GLY A 100 2.66 12.97 2.32
C GLY A 100 1.44 13.84 2.05
N ASN A 101 0.50 13.39 1.23
CA ASN A 101 -0.71 14.15 0.88
C ASN A 101 -1.86 14.02 1.89
N LYS A 102 -1.56 13.67 3.15
CA LYS A 102 -2.46 13.96 4.29
C LYS A 102 -2.40 15.42 4.76
N LYS A 103 -1.57 16.28 4.14
CA LYS A 103 -1.86 17.71 4.23
C LYS A 103 -3.21 17.89 3.57
N GLU A 104 -4.23 18.17 4.40
CA GLU A 104 -5.42 18.85 3.95
C GLU A 104 -4.97 19.95 2.99
N ILE A 105 -5.08 19.71 1.69
CA ILE A 105 -5.63 20.75 0.85
C ILE A 105 -6.90 21.09 1.61
N ASN A 106 -6.96 22.30 2.16
CA ASN A 106 -8.17 22.82 2.75
C ASN A 106 -9.27 22.69 1.68
N GLN A 107 -9.92 21.53 1.59
CA GLN A 107 -11.01 21.21 0.68
C GLN A 107 -12.25 22.05 1.03
N LYS A 108 -12.19 22.80 2.13
CA LYS A 108 -13.18 23.80 2.50
C LYS A 108 -13.20 25.07 1.63
N THR A 109 -12.35 25.21 0.60
CA THR A 109 -12.34 26.46 -0.19
C THR A 109 -12.18 26.34 -1.70
N ARG A 110 -12.52 25.22 -2.38
CA ARG A 110 -12.59 25.22 -3.86
C ARG A 110 -13.73 24.37 -4.43
N ALA A 111 -14.96 24.86 -4.33
CA ALA A 111 -15.99 24.48 -5.29
C ALA A 111 -15.53 24.92 -6.70
N GLY A 112 -15.61 24.04 -7.70
CA GLY A 112 -15.35 24.39 -9.11
C GLY A 112 -14.01 23.95 -9.69
N LEU A 113 -13.32 22.95 -9.13
CA LEU A 113 -12.20 22.31 -9.83
C LEU A 113 -12.72 21.36 -10.92
N GLU A 114 -12.15 21.43 -12.11
CA GLU A 114 -12.45 20.54 -13.23
C GLU A 114 -11.29 19.57 -13.46
N GLU A 115 -11.58 18.27 -13.46
CA GLU A 115 -10.62 17.21 -13.76
C GLU A 115 -10.78 16.73 -15.20
N ARG A 116 -9.73 16.82 -16.01
CA ARG A 116 -9.73 16.34 -17.40
C ARG A 116 -8.84 15.12 -17.55
N TYR A 117 -9.37 14.05 -18.14
CA TYR A 117 -8.63 12.80 -18.32
C TYR A 117 -7.46 13.01 -19.29
N LEU A 118 -6.25 12.65 -18.85
CA LEU A 118 -5.05 12.72 -19.67
C LEU A 118 -4.69 11.34 -20.23
N THR A 119 -4.40 10.37 -19.36
CA THR A 119 -3.92 9.05 -19.79
C THR A 119 -4.10 7.97 -18.71
N THR A 120 -3.91 6.70 -19.11
CA THR A 120 -3.93 5.53 -18.22
C THR A 120 -2.68 4.68 -18.45
N PHE A 121 -2.01 4.32 -17.36
CA PHE A 121 -0.95 3.31 -17.34
C PHE A 121 -1.42 2.06 -16.61
N LYS A 122 -1.13 0.89 -17.16
CA LYS A 122 -1.52 -0.40 -16.59
C LYS A 122 -0.38 -1.40 -16.68
N SER A 123 -0.07 -2.05 -15.56
CA SER A 123 0.87 -3.17 -15.47
C SER A 123 0.21 -4.33 -14.77
N THR A 124 0.57 -5.56 -15.15
CA THR A 124 0.18 -6.78 -14.45
C THR A 124 1.42 -7.59 -14.15
N ASP A 125 1.67 -7.80 -12.87
CA ASP A 125 2.81 -8.55 -12.36
C ASP A 125 2.33 -9.90 -11.83
N HIS A 126 3.12 -10.95 -12.07
CA HIS A 126 2.82 -12.31 -11.65
C HIS A 126 3.76 -12.71 -10.51
N VAL A 127 3.19 -13.11 -9.37
CA VAL A 127 3.94 -13.50 -8.18
C VAL A 127 3.67 -14.96 -7.82
N THR A 128 4.74 -15.73 -7.59
CA THR A 128 4.67 -17.15 -7.27
C THR A 128 5.57 -17.54 -6.08
N PRO A 129 5.33 -17.01 -4.86
CA PRO A 129 6.15 -17.36 -3.70
C PRO A 129 6.05 -18.86 -3.40
N LYS A 130 7.20 -19.53 -3.35
CA LYS A 130 7.33 -20.95 -2.99
C LYS A 130 7.40 -21.08 -1.47
N ASN A 131 6.76 -22.11 -0.91
CA ASN A 131 6.70 -22.35 0.54
C ASN A 131 6.01 -21.20 1.28
N ALA A 132 4.70 -21.02 1.02
CA ALA A 132 3.89 -19.82 1.29
C ALA A 132 3.79 -19.34 2.76
N SER A 133 4.93 -19.05 3.42
CA SER A 133 4.95 -18.27 4.65
C SER A 133 4.42 -16.87 4.36
N TYR A 134 3.84 -16.24 5.39
CA TYR A 134 3.35 -14.88 5.27
C TYR A 134 4.47 -13.93 4.81
N SER A 135 5.65 -14.05 5.42
CA SER A 135 6.86 -13.30 5.05
C SER A 135 7.24 -13.44 3.58
N ALA A 136 7.21 -14.64 3.00
CA ALA A 136 7.55 -14.88 1.60
C ALA A 136 6.53 -14.22 0.65
N ILE A 137 5.24 -14.31 0.99
CA ILE A 137 4.16 -13.67 0.23
C ILE A 137 4.31 -12.15 0.29
N LEU A 138 4.47 -11.60 1.50
CA LEU A 138 4.61 -10.17 1.70
C LEU A 138 5.86 -9.60 1.00
N GLY A 139 6.98 -10.33 1.02
CA GLY A 139 8.17 -9.96 0.26
C GLY A 139 7.89 -9.85 -1.24
N ALA A 140 7.22 -10.84 -1.83
CA ALA A 140 6.87 -10.84 -3.26
C ALA A 140 5.88 -9.73 -3.63
N VAL A 141 4.84 -9.52 -2.82
CA VAL A 141 3.85 -8.44 -3.02
C VAL A 141 4.52 -7.07 -2.89
N SER A 142 5.38 -6.89 -1.88
CA SER A 142 6.09 -5.63 -1.64
C SER A 142 7.07 -5.28 -2.76
N ALA A 143 7.68 -6.28 -3.40
CA ALA A 143 8.55 -6.06 -4.55
C ALA A 143 7.81 -5.42 -5.73
N VAL A 144 6.57 -5.85 -5.97
CA VAL A 144 5.71 -5.29 -7.04
C VAL A 144 5.21 -3.90 -6.66
N LEU A 145 4.62 -3.77 -5.47
CA LEU A 145 3.92 -2.56 -5.07
C LEU A 145 4.87 -1.42 -4.66
N GLY A 146 6.08 -1.75 -4.21
CA GLY A 146 7.11 -0.77 -3.87
C GLY A 146 7.50 0.10 -5.07
N PHE A 147 7.66 -0.50 -6.26
CA PHE A 147 7.98 0.27 -7.47
C PHE A 147 6.81 1.17 -7.92
N ALA A 148 5.58 0.74 -7.65
CA ALA A 148 4.38 1.57 -7.84
C ALA A 148 4.24 2.70 -6.79
N GLY A 149 5.17 2.79 -5.83
CA GLY A 149 5.18 3.81 -4.78
C GLY A 149 4.02 3.64 -3.78
N LEU A 150 3.51 2.43 -3.61
CA LEU A 150 2.36 2.19 -2.74
C LEU A 150 2.79 1.92 -1.29
N PRO A 151 2.00 2.36 -0.29
CA PRO A 151 2.30 2.11 1.12
C PRO A 151 2.45 0.62 1.45
N GLY A 152 3.34 0.31 2.39
CA GLY A 152 3.55 -1.03 2.95
C GLY A 152 2.24 -1.66 3.43
N SER A 153 1.36 -0.89 4.06
CA SER A 153 0.04 -1.35 4.51
C SER A 153 -0.87 -1.87 3.38
N VAL A 154 -0.67 -1.40 2.14
CA VAL A 154 -1.34 -1.98 0.97
C VAL A 154 -0.80 -3.37 0.66
N ALA A 155 0.52 -3.54 0.70
CA ALA A 155 1.16 -4.83 0.51
C ALA A 155 0.78 -5.82 1.62
N THR A 156 0.77 -5.37 2.88
CA THR A 156 0.28 -6.12 4.05
C THR A 156 -1.18 -6.55 3.83
N GLY A 157 -2.05 -5.64 3.37
CA GLY A 157 -3.43 -5.91 2.92
C GLY A 157 -3.56 -7.12 2.00
N ILE A 158 -2.86 -7.05 0.87
CA ILE A 158 -2.92 -8.04 -0.19
C ILE A 158 -2.28 -9.36 0.25
N ALA A 159 -1.13 -9.30 0.95
CA ALA A 159 -0.43 -10.48 1.44
C ALA A 159 -1.29 -11.30 2.41
N SER A 160 -2.02 -10.63 3.30
CA SER A 160 -2.97 -11.27 4.22
C SER A 160 -4.06 -12.03 3.49
N LEU A 161 -4.70 -11.41 2.49
CA LEU A 161 -5.75 -12.07 1.70
C LEU A 161 -5.21 -13.29 0.95
N LEU A 162 -4.02 -13.18 0.37
CA LEU A 162 -3.35 -14.28 -0.30
C LEU A 162 -3.00 -15.41 0.68
N PHE A 163 -2.43 -15.08 1.85
CA PHE A 163 -2.10 -16.05 2.89
C PHE A 163 -3.35 -16.80 3.41
N GLY A 164 -4.50 -16.12 3.49
CA GLY A 164 -5.79 -16.71 3.84
C GLY A 164 -6.30 -17.79 2.88
N LEU A 165 -5.72 -17.93 1.68
CA LEU A 165 -6.13 -18.96 0.71
C LEU A 165 -5.62 -20.38 1.06
N ASN A 166 -4.81 -20.54 2.12
CA ASN A 166 -4.25 -21.81 2.61
C ASN A 166 -3.62 -22.71 1.54
N ALA A 167 -3.02 -22.11 0.53
CA ALA A 167 -2.31 -22.83 -0.51
C ALA A 167 -0.81 -22.94 -0.15
N SER A 168 -0.23 -24.13 -0.29
CA SER A 168 1.22 -24.36 -0.09
C SER A 168 2.09 -23.54 -1.05
N SER A 169 1.52 -23.17 -2.20
CA SER A 169 2.09 -22.28 -3.20
C SER A 169 1.02 -21.29 -3.65
N ILE A 170 1.36 -20.01 -3.68
CA ILE A 170 0.45 -18.97 -4.19
C ILE A 170 0.86 -18.65 -5.62
N GLU A 171 -0.13 -18.56 -6.51
CA GLU A 171 0.02 -18.05 -7.87
C GLU A 171 -0.95 -16.87 -7.99
N ALA A 172 -0.42 -15.65 -8.06
CA ALA A 172 -1.24 -14.43 -8.04
C ALA A 172 -0.81 -13.39 -9.08
N TRP A 173 -1.77 -12.63 -9.58
CA TRP A 173 -1.59 -11.53 -10.52
C TRP A 173 -2.01 -10.23 -9.85
N ILE A 174 -1.09 -9.28 -9.81
CA ILE A 174 -1.30 -7.96 -9.24
C ILE A 174 -1.31 -6.97 -10.39
N THR A 175 -2.48 -6.44 -10.70
CA THR A 175 -2.65 -5.45 -11.75
C THR A 175 -2.73 -4.06 -11.14
N THR A 176 -1.75 -3.21 -11.44
CA THR A 176 -1.76 -1.80 -11.04
C THR A 176 -2.16 -0.93 -12.22
N GLU A 177 -3.30 -0.25 -12.10
CA GLU A 177 -3.79 0.73 -13.07
C GLU A 177 -3.71 2.12 -12.44
N ARG A 178 -3.21 3.12 -13.18
CA ARG A 178 -3.09 4.51 -12.76
C ARG A 178 -3.66 5.42 -13.85
N LYS A 179 -4.64 6.24 -13.48
CA LYS A 179 -5.27 7.23 -14.36
C LYS A 179 -4.83 8.61 -13.96
N PHE A 180 -4.30 9.37 -14.92
CA PHE A 180 -3.78 10.71 -14.72
C PHE A 180 -4.80 11.73 -15.23
N TYR A 181 -4.99 12.79 -14.45
CA TYR A 181 -5.90 13.88 -14.78
C TYR A 181 -5.18 15.22 -14.70
N GLU A 182 -5.54 16.13 -15.59
CA GLU A 182 -5.25 17.56 -15.49
C GLU A 182 -6.27 18.22 -14.58
N VAL A 183 -5.86 19.19 -13.78
CA VAL A 183 -6.71 19.90 -12.83
C VAL A 183 -6.76 21.39 -13.21
N TYR A 184 -7.98 21.90 -13.38
CA TYR A 184 -8.26 23.29 -13.70
C TYR A 184 -9.11 23.92 -12.60
N ASP A 185 -9.05 25.24 -12.45
CA ASP A 185 -10.02 25.97 -11.62
C ASP A 185 -11.31 26.32 -12.40
N SER A 186 -12.24 26.96 -11.71
CA SER A 186 -13.57 27.31 -12.27
C SER A 186 -13.52 28.36 -13.38
N THR A 187 -12.38 29.00 -13.60
CA THR A 187 -12.14 29.95 -14.70
C THR A 187 -11.53 29.26 -15.92
N GLY A 188 -11.22 27.97 -15.82
CA GLY A 188 -10.48 27.22 -16.83
C GLY A 188 -8.97 27.43 -16.75
N TYR A 189 -8.45 28.07 -15.69
CA TYR A 189 -7.03 28.23 -15.49
C TYR A 189 -6.41 26.91 -15.05
N PHE A 190 -5.32 26.53 -15.72
CA PHE A 190 -4.61 25.29 -15.45
C PHE A 190 -3.84 25.40 -14.12
N LEU A 191 -4.22 24.57 -13.15
CA LEU A 191 -3.58 24.55 -11.82
C LEU A 191 -2.40 23.58 -11.76
N GLY A 192 -2.44 22.54 -12.58
CA GLY A 192 -1.43 21.50 -12.61
C GLY A 192 -1.97 20.23 -13.22
N TYR A 193 -1.07 19.34 -13.58
CA TYR A 193 -1.44 17.97 -13.89
C TYR A 193 -1.66 17.25 -12.54
N TYR A 194 -1.97 15.95 -12.54
CA TYR A 194 -1.54 15.01 -11.50
C TYR A 194 -2.48 14.61 -10.37
N LYS A 195 -3.80 14.67 -10.53
CA LYS A 195 -4.60 13.76 -9.70
C LYS A 195 -4.50 12.35 -10.28
N VAL A 196 -3.84 11.45 -9.55
CA VAL A 196 -3.67 10.06 -9.98
C VAL A 196 -4.62 9.17 -9.23
N TYR A 197 -5.60 8.61 -9.94
CA TYR A 197 -6.44 7.55 -9.40
C TYR A 197 -5.80 6.22 -9.69
N TYR A 198 -5.53 5.43 -8.66
CA TYR A 198 -5.00 4.08 -8.82
C TYR A 198 -6.05 3.02 -8.47
N THR A 199 -6.00 1.92 -9.20
CA THR A 199 -6.72 0.69 -8.90
C THR A 199 -5.73 -0.47 -8.90
N ILE A 200 -5.74 -1.26 -7.84
CA ILE A 200 -4.96 -2.48 -7.71
C ILE A 200 -5.96 -3.62 -7.71
N LYS A 201 -5.89 -4.48 -8.73
CA LYS A 201 -6.67 -5.72 -8.77
C LYS A 201 -5.74 -6.87 -8.45
N THR A 202 -6.12 -7.65 -7.45
CA THR A 202 -5.39 -8.86 -7.07
C THR A 202 -6.24 -10.06 -7.45
N GLU A 203 -5.69 -10.91 -8.29
CA GLU A 203 -6.28 -12.19 -8.66
C GLU A 203 -5.35 -13.30 -8.19
N ALA A 204 -5.90 -14.45 -7.81
CA ALA A 204 -5.12 -15.62 -7.43
C ALA A 204 -5.70 -16.88 -8.05
N LYS A 205 -4.86 -17.90 -8.21
CA LYS A 205 -5.30 -19.21 -8.64
C LYS A 205 -5.90 -19.96 -7.46
N VAL A 206 -7.22 -20.08 -7.47
CA VAL A 206 -8.00 -20.80 -6.47
C VAL A 206 -8.70 -21.96 -7.16
N ASN A 207 -8.49 -23.18 -6.68
CA ASN A 207 -9.04 -24.40 -7.28
C ASN A 207 -8.76 -24.52 -8.78
N GLY A 208 -7.52 -24.19 -9.18
CA GLY A 208 -7.07 -24.26 -10.58
C GLY A 208 -7.58 -23.15 -11.49
N LYS A 209 -8.39 -22.20 -10.99
CA LYS A 209 -8.93 -21.08 -11.77
C LYS A 209 -8.41 -19.75 -11.23
N ARG A 210 -8.12 -18.80 -12.13
CA ARG A 210 -7.84 -17.42 -11.77
C ARG A 210 -9.12 -16.75 -11.27
N GLN A 211 -9.10 -16.23 -10.04
CA GLN A 211 -10.25 -15.60 -9.39
C GLN A 211 -9.82 -14.26 -8.79
N LEU A 212 -10.71 -13.27 -8.86
CA LEU A 212 -10.51 -11.98 -8.20
C LEU A 212 -10.62 -12.15 -6.69
N ILE A 213 -9.59 -11.72 -5.97
CA ILE A 213 -9.51 -11.80 -4.49
C ILE A 213 -9.66 -10.41 -3.86
N ASP A 214 -9.15 -9.37 -4.52
CA ASP A 214 -9.23 -8.00 -4.01
C ASP A 214 -9.28 -6.95 -5.12
N THR A 215 -9.88 -5.80 -4.80
CA THR A 215 -9.74 -4.58 -5.56
C THR A 215 -9.56 -3.40 -4.63
N LYS A 216 -8.33 -2.89 -4.55
CA LYS A 216 -8.01 -1.68 -3.80
C LYS A 216 -8.01 -0.47 -4.72
N LYS A 217 -8.57 0.64 -4.25
CA LYS A 217 -8.58 1.91 -4.96
C LYS A 217 -8.04 3.00 -4.06
N GLY A 218 -7.42 4.00 -4.67
CA GLY A 218 -7.00 5.19 -3.97
C GLY A 218 -6.61 6.29 -4.94
N ASN A 219 -6.12 7.38 -4.40
CA ASN A 219 -5.59 8.47 -5.19
C ASN A 219 -4.44 9.15 -4.46
N TYR A 220 -3.60 9.82 -5.24
CA TYR A 220 -2.58 10.74 -4.75
C TYR A 220 -2.41 11.86 -5.75
N GLU A 221 -1.89 12.98 -5.27
CA GLU A 221 -1.42 14.06 -6.12
C GLU A 221 0.09 13.89 -6.30
N THR A 222 0.55 13.88 -7.53
CA THR A 222 1.99 13.94 -7.79
C THR A 222 2.34 15.31 -8.37
N THR A 223 3.59 15.72 -8.33
CA THR A 223 4.07 16.76 -9.25
C THR A 223 4.97 16.02 -10.21
N PHE A 224 4.44 15.49 -11.29
CA PHE A 224 5.30 14.77 -12.25
C PHE A 224 6.36 15.77 -12.74
N PRO A 225 7.61 15.32 -12.84
CA PRO A 225 8.67 16.11 -13.44
C PRO A 225 8.40 16.18 -14.94
N GLY A 226 8.36 17.39 -15.50
CA GLY A 226 8.40 17.57 -16.95
C GLY A 226 9.65 16.93 -17.56
#